data_AF-A0A550D2K5-F1
#
_entry.id   AF-A0A550D2K5-F1
#
_cell.length_a   1.000
_cell.length_b   1.000
_cell.length_c   1.000
_cell.angle_alpha   90.00
_cell.angle_beta   90.00
_cell.angle_gamma   90.00
#
_symmetry.space_group_name_H-M   'P 1'
#
loop_
_entity.id
_entity.type
_entity.pdbx_description
1 polymer ?
#
loop_
_entity_poly.entity_id
_entity_poly.type
_entity_poly.pdbx_seq_one_letter_code
_entity_poly.pdbx_strand_id
1 'polypeptide(L)'
;CSSLASGTANLSRRTDYTHIEAAYLAAQQAYKRANVEFDNAWKYFDVADVHDCFTIAEIMAYEDLGFAKRGEGHILAREEQTYIGGKIPVNVDGGLKAKGHPIGATGVSMAVSITRQLLYRAHKGTQVEVKNGMGITHNVGGTGHYAYVTIYSTRRPSS
;
A
#
# COMPACT_ATOMS: atom_id res chain seq x y z
N CYS A 1 -8.68 7.84 6.44
CA CYS A 1 -8.13 9.10 5.87
C CYS A 1 -7.55 8.80 4.50
N SER A 2 -7.77 9.64 3.49
CA SER A 2 -7.18 9.49 2.15
C SER A 2 -6.36 10.71 1.76
N SER A 3 -5.43 10.51 0.83
CA SER A 3 -4.61 11.57 0.23
C SER A 3 -4.33 11.25 -1.24
N LEU A 4 -3.99 12.30 -1.99
CA LEU A 4 -3.65 12.24 -3.40
C LEU A 4 -2.41 13.09 -3.63
N ALA A 5 -1.52 12.61 -4.49
CA ALA A 5 -0.52 13.47 -5.11
C ALA A 5 -0.40 13.14 -6.60
N SER A 6 0.11 14.11 -7.36
CA SER A 6 0.36 13.99 -8.78
C SER A 6 1.79 14.35 -9.11
N GLY A 7 2.27 13.82 -10.24
CA GLY A 7 3.60 14.07 -10.78
C GLY A 7 3.58 14.14 -12.30
N THR A 8 4.75 14.13 -12.93
CA THR A 8 4.85 14.15 -14.40
C THR A 8 4.42 12.81 -15.01
N ALA A 9 3.53 12.87 -16.01
CA ALA A 9 3.19 11.74 -16.87
C ALA A 9 4.32 11.38 -17.84
N ASN A 10 5.18 12.35 -18.16
CA ASN A 10 6.33 12.18 -19.04
C ASN A 10 7.51 11.58 -18.24
N LEU A 11 7.87 10.34 -18.56
CA LEU A 11 8.93 9.58 -17.89
C LEU A 11 10.28 10.29 -17.97
N SER A 12 10.65 10.82 -19.15
CA SER A 12 11.95 11.46 -19.36
C SER A 12 12.15 12.75 -18.55
N ARG A 13 11.07 13.29 -17.98
CA ARG A 13 11.11 14.46 -17.10
C ARG A 13 11.17 14.11 -15.62
N ARG A 14 11.23 12.82 -15.26
CA ARG A 14 11.42 12.40 -13.87
C ARG A 14 12.86 12.65 -13.44
N THR A 15 13.00 13.13 -12.22
CA THR A 15 14.29 13.32 -11.57
C THR A 15 14.87 12.01 -11.04
N ASP A 16 14.00 11.04 -10.74
CA ASP A 16 14.35 9.71 -10.25
C ASP A 16 13.43 8.65 -10.89
N TYR A 17 14.01 7.53 -11.30
CA TYR A 17 13.32 6.38 -11.90
C TYR A 17 13.10 5.24 -10.91
N THR A 18 13.75 5.30 -9.75
CA THR A 18 13.73 4.26 -8.73
C THR A 18 12.59 4.42 -7.73
N HIS A 19 11.78 5.47 -7.87
CA HIS A 19 10.61 5.68 -7.04
C HIS A 19 9.45 6.38 -7.75
N ILE A 20 8.24 6.25 -7.20
CA ILE A 20 7.06 6.99 -7.68
C ILE A 20 6.84 8.20 -6.77
N GLU A 21 7.24 9.39 -7.23
CA GLU A 21 7.13 10.65 -6.47
C GLU A 21 5.73 10.90 -5.93
N ALA A 22 4.71 10.71 -6.77
CA ALA A 22 3.32 10.85 -6.36
C ALA A 22 2.97 9.89 -5.21
N ALA A 23 3.45 8.65 -5.24
CA ALA A 23 3.15 7.66 -4.20
C ALA A 23 3.75 8.06 -2.86
N TYR A 24 5.03 8.43 -2.86
CA TYR A 24 5.73 8.90 -1.67
C TYR A 24 5.07 10.15 -1.06
N LEU A 25 4.75 11.16 -1.88
CA LEU A 25 4.10 12.39 -1.42
C LEU A 25 2.68 12.15 -0.90
N ALA A 26 1.91 11.24 -1.52
CA ALA A 26 0.61 10.84 -1.01
C ALA A 26 0.77 10.13 0.35
N ALA A 27 1.69 9.17 0.47
CA ALA A 27 1.94 8.46 1.72
C ALA A 27 2.29 9.42 2.86
N GLN A 28 3.23 10.35 2.64
CA GLN A 28 3.59 11.41 3.60
C GLN A 28 2.38 12.23 4.07
N GLN A 29 1.52 12.65 3.14
CA GLN A 29 0.31 13.40 3.48
C GLN A 29 -0.71 12.56 4.26
N ALA A 30 -0.93 11.30 3.89
CA ALA A 30 -1.82 10.40 4.61
C ALA A 30 -1.30 10.13 6.03
N TYR A 31 0.00 9.89 6.19
CA TYR A 31 0.65 9.59 7.47
C TYR A 31 0.61 10.79 8.41
N LYS A 32 0.89 12.00 7.91
CA LYS A 32 0.74 13.23 8.68
C LYS A 32 -0.68 13.40 9.24
N ARG A 33 -1.71 13.09 8.44
CA ARG A 33 -3.12 13.18 8.88
C ARG A 33 -3.51 12.07 9.86
N ALA A 34 -2.86 10.92 9.79
CA ALA A 34 -3.14 9.77 10.64
C ALA A 34 -2.20 9.66 11.85
N ASN A 35 -1.27 10.61 12.02
CA ASN A 35 -0.23 10.59 13.05
C ASN A 35 0.63 9.31 13.02
N VAL A 36 0.98 8.89 11.81
CA VAL A 36 1.84 7.73 11.54
C VAL A 36 3.24 8.23 11.21
N GLU A 37 4.25 7.62 11.82
CA GLU A 37 5.65 7.86 11.45
C GLU A 37 5.96 7.14 10.14
N PHE A 38 6.59 7.85 9.19
CA PHE A 38 6.92 7.28 7.90
C PHE A 38 8.01 6.18 8.03
N ASP A 39 9.04 6.46 8.82
CA ASP A 39 10.08 5.48 9.09
C ASP A 39 9.53 4.35 9.95
N ASN A 40 9.49 3.13 9.39
CA ASN A 40 8.85 1.97 9.98
C ASN A 40 7.32 2.03 10.04
N ALA A 41 6.68 2.67 9.05
CA ALA A 41 5.23 2.76 8.92
C ALA A 41 4.52 1.40 9.02
N TRP A 42 5.19 0.30 8.63
CA TRP A 42 4.70 -1.08 8.75
C TRP A 42 4.21 -1.43 10.16
N LYS A 43 4.72 -0.80 11.23
CA LYS A 43 4.30 -1.06 12.62
C LYS A 43 2.85 -0.65 12.91
N TYR A 44 2.31 0.28 12.12
CA TYR A 44 0.99 0.86 12.34
C TYR A 44 -0.11 0.13 11.59
N PHE A 45 0.22 -0.70 10.60
CA PHE A 45 -0.75 -1.35 9.72
C PHE A 45 -0.71 -2.86 9.92
N ASP A 46 -1.88 -3.49 9.91
CA ASP A 46 -2.03 -4.95 10.00
C ASP A 46 -2.02 -5.61 8.62
N VAL A 47 -2.34 -4.83 7.58
CA VAL A 47 -2.38 -5.29 6.19
C VAL A 47 -2.25 -4.11 5.24
N ALA A 48 -1.58 -4.35 4.11
CA ALA A 48 -1.51 -3.41 3.01
C ALA A 48 -2.02 -4.05 1.71
N ASP A 49 -2.55 -3.21 0.83
CA ASP A 49 -2.86 -3.55 -0.55
C ASP A 49 -2.18 -2.49 -1.44
N VAL A 50 -1.29 -2.92 -2.32
CA VAL A 50 -0.45 -2.05 -3.14
C VAL A 50 -0.63 -2.38 -4.61
N HIS A 51 -0.52 -1.35 -5.45
CA HIS A 51 -0.69 -1.45 -6.89
C HIS A 51 0.48 -2.21 -7.56
N ASP A 52 0.44 -3.53 -7.54
CA ASP A 52 1.44 -4.47 -8.08
C ASP A 52 1.22 -4.81 -9.56
N CYS A 53 0.90 -3.83 -10.41
CA CYS A 53 0.71 -4.09 -11.85
C CYS A 53 1.95 -4.70 -12.54
N PHE A 54 3.13 -4.51 -11.93
CA PHE A 54 4.37 -5.21 -12.23
C PHE A 54 5.07 -5.59 -10.92
N THR A 55 5.91 -6.63 -10.94
CA THR A 55 6.69 -7.07 -9.75
C THR A 55 7.55 -5.95 -9.16
N ILE A 56 8.19 -5.14 -10.00
CA ILE A 56 9.00 -4.02 -9.54
C ILE A 56 8.16 -2.91 -8.89
N ALA A 57 6.91 -2.72 -9.35
CA ALA A 57 6.01 -1.72 -8.77
C ALA A 57 5.65 -2.05 -7.31
N GLU A 58 5.54 -3.34 -6.99
CA GLU A 58 5.32 -3.79 -5.62
C GLU A 58 6.52 -3.48 -4.71
N ILE A 59 7.74 -3.76 -5.17
CA ILE A 59 8.98 -3.45 -4.44
C ILE A 59 9.10 -1.93 -4.20
N MET A 60 8.89 -1.13 -5.24
CA MET A 60 8.91 0.34 -5.12
C MET A 60 7.84 0.84 -4.14
N ALA A 61 6.65 0.23 -4.14
CA ALA A 61 5.58 0.60 -3.22
C ALA A 61 5.98 0.37 -1.75
N TYR A 62 6.69 -0.71 -1.43
CA TYR A 62 7.16 -0.93 -0.05
C TYR A 62 8.07 0.20 0.44
N GLU A 63 8.91 0.73 -0.45
CA GLU A 63 9.84 1.81 -0.14
C GLU A 63 9.12 3.18 -0.12
N ASP A 64 8.22 3.42 -1.06
CA ASP A 64 7.40 4.65 -1.14
C ASP A 64 6.43 4.78 0.05
N LEU A 65 6.05 3.66 0.67
CA LEU A 65 5.22 3.60 1.88
C LEU A 65 6.04 3.53 3.18
N GLY A 66 7.38 3.49 3.13
CA GLY A 66 8.22 3.44 4.33
C GLY A 66 8.21 2.10 5.08
N PHE A 67 7.84 1.00 4.40
CA PHE A 67 7.92 -0.35 4.97
C PHE A 67 9.35 -0.91 4.95
N ALA A 68 10.15 -0.46 3.97
CA ALA A 68 11.58 -0.68 3.84
C ALA A 68 12.29 0.62 3.47
N LYS A 69 13.60 0.66 3.68
CA LYS A 69 14.44 1.75 3.15
C LYS A 69 14.55 1.64 1.64
N ARG A 70 14.94 2.74 1.00
CA ARG A 70 15.23 2.78 -0.44
C ARG A 70 16.25 1.72 -0.83
N GLY A 71 15.93 0.93 -1.85
CA GLY A 71 16.73 -0.20 -2.33
C GLY A 71 16.61 -1.48 -1.50
N GLU A 72 15.95 -1.46 -0.34
CA GLU A 72 15.78 -2.62 0.55
C GLU A 72 14.40 -3.28 0.41
N GLY A 73 13.49 -2.79 -0.44
CA GLY A 73 12.15 -3.35 -0.59
C GLY A 73 12.14 -4.83 -0.99
N HIS A 74 13.10 -5.25 -1.81
CA HIS A 74 13.26 -6.65 -2.24
C HIS A 74 13.53 -7.62 -1.08
N ILE A 75 14.11 -7.14 0.02
CA ILE A 75 14.42 -7.95 1.20
C ILE A 75 13.13 -8.39 1.88
N LEU A 76 12.13 -7.50 1.96
CA LEU A 76 10.81 -7.84 2.54
C LEU A 76 10.17 -9.02 1.80
N ALA A 77 10.21 -9.00 0.46
CA ALA A 77 9.67 -10.10 -0.34
C ALA A 77 10.51 -11.38 -0.19
N ARG A 78 11.84 -11.28 -0.23
CA ARG A 78 12.76 -12.42 -0.13
C ARG A 78 12.69 -13.14 1.21
N GLU A 79 12.48 -12.39 2.29
CA GLU A 79 12.39 -12.92 3.66
C GLU A 79 10.93 -13.19 4.08
N GLU A 80 10.01 -13.24 3.11
CA GLU A 80 8.58 -13.52 3.29
C GLU A 80 7.89 -12.59 4.31
N GLN A 81 8.45 -11.40 4.53
CA GLN A 81 7.92 -10.42 5.47
C GLN A 81 6.60 -9.79 5.01
N THR A 82 6.28 -9.95 3.72
CA THR A 82 4.99 -9.54 3.13
C THR A 82 3.92 -10.63 3.10
N TYR A 83 4.23 -11.82 3.63
CA TYR A 83 3.29 -12.93 3.72
C TYR A 83 2.47 -12.83 5.01
N ILE A 84 1.39 -13.61 5.10
CA ILE A 84 0.61 -13.74 6.33
C ILE A 84 1.51 -14.28 7.45
N GLY A 85 1.59 -13.55 8.58
CA GLY A 85 2.48 -13.85 9.69
C GLY A 85 3.84 -13.15 9.62
N GLY A 86 4.16 -12.51 8.49
CA GLY A 86 5.31 -11.63 8.34
C GLY A 86 5.09 -10.26 8.99
N LYS A 87 6.06 -9.37 8.77
CA LYS A 87 6.11 -8.01 9.29
C LYS A 87 4.93 -7.13 8.86
N ILE A 88 4.54 -7.22 7.58
CA ILE A 88 3.41 -6.47 7.01
C ILE A 88 2.80 -7.28 5.87
N PRO A 89 1.73 -8.05 6.10
CA PRO A 89 1.06 -8.77 5.02
C PRO A 89 0.61 -7.83 3.90
N VAL A 90 1.02 -8.10 2.66
CA VAL A 90 0.68 -7.28 1.48
C VAL A 90 -0.03 -8.12 0.43
N ASN A 91 -1.07 -7.57 -0.19
CA ASN A 91 -1.77 -8.19 -1.33
C ASN A 91 -2.24 -9.63 -1.04
N VAL A 92 -2.69 -9.87 0.19
CA VAL A 92 -3.09 -11.20 0.70
C VAL A 92 -4.26 -11.85 -0.05
N ASP A 93 -4.95 -11.09 -0.89
CA ASP A 93 -6.00 -11.57 -1.80
C ASP A 93 -5.47 -11.95 -3.20
N GLY A 94 -4.14 -11.87 -3.41
CA GLY A 94 -3.44 -12.18 -4.65
C GLY A 94 -3.02 -10.95 -5.47
N GLY A 95 -3.41 -9.73 -5.08
CA GLY A 95 -3.02 -8.50 -5.77
C GLY A 95 -3.51 -8.43 -7.22
N LEU A 96 -3.07 -7.40 -7.95
CA LEU A 96 -3.43 -7.19 -9.36
C LEU A 96 -2.90 -8.31 -10.25
N LYS A 97 -1.79 -8.97 -9.86
CA LYS A 97 -1.16 -10.04 -10.63
C LYS A 97 -1.98 -11.34 -10.67
N ALA A 98 -2.57 -11.76 -9.56
CA ALA A 98 -3.32 -13.01 -9.49
C ALA A 98 -4.84 -12.81 -9.47
N LYS A 99 -5.35 -11.78 -8.76
CA LYS A 99 -6.78 -11.46 -8.70
C LYS A 99 -7.30 -10.82 -9.99
N GLY A 100 -6.41 -10.11 -10.71
CA GLY A 100 -6.71 -9.40 -11.95
C GLY A 100 -6.80 -7.88 -11.77
N HIS A 101 -6.64 -7.15 -12.88
CA HIS A 101 -6.47 -5.69 -12.90
C HIS A 101 -7.44 -4.96 -13.87
N PRO A 102 -8.75 -4.92 -13.58
CA PRO A 102 -9.65 -3.99 -14.26
C PRO A 102 -9.36 -2.56 -13.78
N ILE A 103 -8.80 -1.72 -14.66
CA ILE A 103 -8.21 -0.40 -14.34
C ILE A 103 -9.12 0.44 -13.43
N GLY A 104 -10.39 0.63 -13.81
CA GLY A 104 -11.33 1.47 -13.05
C GLY A 104 -11.83 0.84 -11.74
N ALA A 105 -11.82 -0.49 -11.62
CA ALA A 105 -12.36 -1.20 -10.46
C ALA A 105 -11.29 -1.58 -9.42
N THR A 106 -10.00 -1.44 -9.76
CA THR A 106 -8.88 -1.85 -8.89
C THR A 106 -8.90 -1.15 -7.54
N GLY A 107 -8.98 0.19 -7.52
CA GLY A 107 -9.01 0.94 -6.25
C GLY A 107 -10.18 0.56 -5.34
N VAL A 108 -11.36 0.28 -5.92
CA VAL A 108 -12.53 -0.20 -5.17
C VAL A 108 -12.29 -1.60 -4.62
N SER A 109 -11.71 -2.50 -5.43
CA SER A 109 -11.37 -3.86 -5.00
C SER A 109 -10.40 -3.85 -3.83
N MET A 110 -9.40 -2.96 -3.85
CA MET A 110 -8.43 -2.83 -2.75
C MET A 110 -9.10 -2.35 -1.45
N ALA A 111 -9.99 -1.37 -1.55
CA ALA A 111 -10.77 -0.89 -0.40
C ALA A 111 -11.63 -2.00 0.21
N VAL A 112 -12.28 -2.82 -0.64
CA VAL A 112 -13.06 -3.98 -0.21
C VAL A 112 -12.16 -5.02 0.45
N SER A 113 -10.97 -5.28 -0.11
CA SER A 113 -10.00 -6.24 0.44
C SER A 113 -9.58 -5.87 1.85
N ILE A 114 -9.08 -4.64 2.04
CA ILE A 114 -8.68 -4.12 3.36
C ILE A 114 -9.86 -4.12 4.34
N THR A 115 -11.04 -3.68 3.90
CA THR A 115 -12.23 -3.66 4.76
C THR A 115 -12.61 -5.06 5.22
N ARG A 116 -12.54 -6.07 4.34
CA ARG A 116 -12.82 -7.46 4.71
C ARG A 116 -11.80 -8.01 5.68
N GLN A 117 -10.52 -7.67 5.52
CA GLN A 117 -9.48 -8.06 6.47
C GLN A 117 -9.75 -7.47 7.86
N LEU A 118 -9.96 -6.16 7.94
CA LEU A 118 -10.21 -5.45 9.20
C LEU A 118 -11.48 -5.90 9.93
N LEU A 119 -12.47 -6.40 9.19
CA LEU A 119 -13.74 -6.90 9.74
C LEU A 119 -13.76 -8.43 9.96
N TYR A 120 -12.63 -9.12 9.80
CA TYR A 120 -12.54 -10.58 9.89
C TYR A 120 -13.49 -11.34 8.94
N ARG A 121 -13.61 -10.85 7.70
CA ARG A 121 -14.47 -11.38 6.62
C ARG A 121 -13.66 -11.76 5.36
N ALA A 122 -12.36 -11.96 5.49
CA ALA A 122 -11.52 -12.39 4.39
C ALA A 122 -11.86 -13.82 3.95
N HIS A 123 -11.37 -14.23 2.78
CA HIS A 123 -11.56 -15.60 2.30
C HIS A 123 -10.76 -16.58 3.17
N LYS A 124 -11.20 -17.83 3.23
CA LYS A 124 -10.51 -18.89 3.99
C LYS A 124 -9.05 -18.98 3.56
N GLY A 125 -8.13 -18.97 4.52
CA GLY A 125 -6.68 -19.04 4.28
C GLY A 125 -6.01 -17.69 3.96
N THR A 126 -6.78 -16.59 3.85
CA THR A 126 -6.24 -15.25 3.53
C THR A 126 -6.39 -14.24 4.67
N GLN A 127 -7.00 -14.64 5.79
CA GLN A 127 -7.27 -13.74 6.92
C GLN A 127 -5.99 -13.41 7.68
N VAL A 128 -5.69 -12.12 7.82
CA VAL A 128 -4.58 -11.64 8.66
C VAL A 128 -5.01 -11.49 10.13
N GLU A 129 -4.03 -11.46 11.02
CA GLU A 129 -4.22 -11.03 12.40
C GLU A 129 -4.34 -9.49 12.45
N VAL A 130 -5.43 -8.97 13.02
CA VAL A 130 -5.67 -7.52 13.14
C VAL A 130 -5.36 -7.07 14.57
N LYS A 131 -4.21 -6.42 14.79
CA LYS A 131 -3.76 -5.92 16.10
C LYS A 131 -4.03 -4.44 16.28
N ASN A 132 -3.70 -3.66 15.26
CA ASN A 132 -3.82 -2.22 15.27
C ASN A 132 -5.23 -1.77 14.86
N GLY A 133 -5.98 -2.59 14.11
CA GLY A 133 -7.24 -2.17 13.51
C GLY A 133 -7.01 -1.11 12.43
N MET A 134 -5.88 -1.21 11.71
CA MET A 134 -5.50 -0.27 10.67
C MET A 134 -4.97 -1.00 9.44
N GLY A 135 -5.40 -0.56 8.26
CA GLY A 135 -4.93 -1.07 6.98
C GLY A 135 -4.75 0.05 5.98
N ILE A 136 -4.03 -0.21 4.89
CA ILE A 136 -3.65 0.81 3.91
C ILE A 136 -3.78 0.31 2.48
N THR A 137 -4.26 1.19 1.60
CA THR A 137 -4.21 0.99 0.15
C THR A 137 -3.28 2.00 -0.51
N HIS A 138 -2.52 1.53 -1.50
CA HIS A 138 -1.64 2.32 -2.34
C HIS A 138 -2.01 2.09 -3.81
N ASN A 139 -2.79 3.00 -4.38
CA ASN A 139 -3.29 2.89 -5.76
C ASN A 139 -2.59 3.89 -6.68
N VAL A 140 -2.03 3.41 -7.78
CA VAL A 140 -1.25 4.21 -8.74
C VAL A 140 -1.97 4.27 -10.08
N GLY A 141 -2.01 5.46 -10.69
CA GLY A 141 -2.63 5.73 -11.97
C GLY A 141 -1.63 6.00 -13.08
N GLY A 142 -1.92 5.47 -14.27
CA GLY A 142 -1.11 5.65 -15.47
C GLY A 142 0.34 5.20 -15.28
N THR A 143 1.29 6.03 -15.65
CA THR A 143 2.73 5.72 -15.51
C THR A 143 3.29 5.96 -14.10
N GLY A 144 2.45 6.29 -13.11
CA GLY A 144 2.88 6.75 -11.78
C GLY A 144 2.70 8.25 -11.54
N HIS A 145 1.91 8.93 -12.37
CA HIS A 145 1.69 10.37 -12.28
C HIS A 145 0.47 10.76 -11.45
N TYR A 146 -0.33 9.78 -11.02
CA TYR A 146 -1.32 9.93 -9.95
C TYR A 146 -1.12 8.83 -8.94
N ALA A 147 -1.19 9.15 -7.65
CA ALA A 147 -1.20 8.14 -6.60
C ALA A 147 -2.18 8.52 -5.50
N TYR A 148 -2.92 7.52 -5.03
CA TYR A 148 -3.89 7.63 -3.95
C TYR A 148 -3.45 6.70 -2.83
N VAL A 149 -3.22 7.27 -1.65
CA VAL A 149 -2.95 6.49 -0.44
C VAL A 149 -4.09 6.67 0.53
N THR A 150 -4.74 5.56 0.90
CA THR A 150 -5.88 5.57 1.82
C THR A 150 -5.62 4.67 3.01
N ILE A 151 -5.79 5.22 4.20
CA ILE A 151 -5.70 4.52 5.48
C ILE A 151 -7.12 4.27 5.99
N TYR A 152 -7.38 3.01 6.32
CA TYR A 152 -8.63 2.52 6.87
C TYR A 152 -8.39 2.18 8.35
N SER A 153 -9.36 2.46 9.20
CA SER A 153 -9.28 2.06 10.59
C SER A 153 -10.66 1.67 11.13
N THR A 154 -10.67 0.67 12.01
CA THR A 154 -11.84 0.32 12.82
C THR A 154 -11.95 1.18 14.08
N ARG A 155 -10.90 1.96 14.40
CA ARG A 155 -10.89 2.89 15.53
C ARG A 155 -11.68 4.14 15.15
N ARG A 156 -12.50 4.63 16.08
CA ARG A 156 -13.17 5.92 15.93
C ARG A 156 -12.11 7.03 15.91
N PRO A 157 -12.20 8.03 15.01
CA PRO A 157 -11.35 9.21 15.11
C PRO A 157 -11.58 9.83 16.50
N SER A 158 -10.51 10.02 17.27
CA SER A 158 -10.57 10.87 18.46
C SER A 158 -10.91 12.28 17.99
N SER A 159 -12.11 12.74 18.37
CA SER A 159 -12.66 14.08 18.11
C SER A 159 -11.73 15.19 18.59
#